data_AF-A0A453KTM4-F1
#
_entry.id   AF-A0A453KTM4-F1
#
_cell.length_a   1.000
_cell.length_b   1.000
_cell.length_c   1.000
_cell.angle_alpha   90.00
_cell.angle_beta   90.00
_cell.angle_gamma   90.00
#
_symmetry.space_group_name_H-M   'P 1'
#
loop_
_entity.id
_entity.type
_entity.pdbx_description
1 polymer ?
#
loop_
_entity_poly.entity_id
_entity_poly.type
_entity_poly.pdbx_seq_one_letter_code
_entity_poly.pdbx_strand_id
1 'polypeptide(L)'
;ITKGGYLEVGVQTYGGGLWYTWFDRDLTIAGRVLVREKKDGVVSYGHKLVRVQEPIMRIPTLAIHLDRTISSEGLKINNQNHLVPVLGTLIKHEMQKLVEGNVPGESSGGENTKHHPLLLQLIAKEANCEVDEICDFELQLCDTQPSVVAGAMKEFIFSGRLDNLCMSFCSLKALVESTSTDHSLDHESGVRMVALFDHEEVGSDSAQGAGSPAMLDALTRITGCFNHSNSKLLEKAIQRSFLVSADMAHALHPNYMEKHEENHQPKLHGGLVIKHNANQRYATNAVTAFIFREIAERHQLPIQDFVVRNDMACGSTIGPILASGVGIRTVDIGAPQLSMHSIREMCAVDDVNYSYEHLKAYFEEFTELDNKVKVDC
;
A
#
# COMPACT_ATOMS: atom_id res chain seq x y z
N ILE A 1 -0.25 24.66 13.33
CA ILE A 1 1.01 25.26 13.86
C ILE A 1 1.22 26.60 13.16
N THR A 2 1.57 27.65 13.89
CA THR A 2 1.89 28.96 13.30
C THR A 2 3.31 29.33 13.63
N LYS A 3 4.17 29.49 12.62
CA LYS A 3 5.60 29.75 12.80
C LYS A 3 6.14 30.60 11.67
N GLY A 4 6.92 31.64 12.00
CA GLY A 4 7.59 32.47 10.99
C GLY A 4 6.66 33.16 9.98
N GLY A 5 5.39 33.40 10.32
CA GLY A 5 4.39 33.96 9.40
C GLY A 5 3.64 32.93 8.55
N TYR A 6 3.95 31.64 8.70
CA TYR A 6 3.33 30.54 7.97
C TYR A 6 2.28 29.79 8.78
N LEU A 7 1.28 29.29 8.06
CA LEU A 7 0.33 28.29 8.52
C LEU A 7 0.88 26.92 8.15
N GLU A 8 1.30 26.16 9.16
CA GLU A 8 1.87 24.83 9.03
C GLU A 8 0.91 23.77 9.58
N VAL A 9 0.90 22.59 8.96
CA VAL A 9 0.10 21.43 9.40
C VAL A 9 1.03 20.40 10.02
N GLY A 10 0.81 20.06 11.30
CA GLY A 10 1.56 18.98 11.94
C GLY A 10 1.19 17.64 11.31
N VAL A 11 2.19 16.82 11.00
CA VAL A 11 2.03 15.51 10.37
C VAL A 11 2.70 14.43 11.19
N GLN A 12 2.25 13.19 11.01
CA GLN A 12 2.87 11.99 11.58
C GLN A 12 3.47 11.16 10.44
N THR A 13 4.69 10.65 10.64
CA THR A 13 5.29 9.67 9.73
C THR A 13 4.62 8.31 9.93
N TYR A 14 4.10 7.73 8.86
CA TYR A 14 3.50 6.40 8.84
C TYR A 14 4.40 5.46 8.01
N GLY A 15 4.83 4.35 8.61
CA GLY A 15 5.72 3.38 7.96
C GLY A 15 7.19 3.81 7.84
N GLY A 16 7.95 3.04 7.06
CA GLY A 16 9.39 3.21 6.84
C GLY A 16 9.76 4.08 5.64
N GLY A 17 9.08 5.22 5.45
CA GLY A 17 9.22 6.07 4.26
C GLY A 17 10.62 6.65 4.02
N LEU A 18 11.00 6.81 2.74
CA LEU A 18 12.15 7.62 2.34
C LEU A 18 11.80 9.11 2.43
N TRP A 19 11.72 9.64 3.64
CA TRP A 19 11.14 10.97 3.94
C TRP A 19 11.81 12.14 3.22
N TYR A 20 13.08 12.03 2.82
CA TYR A 20 13.75 13.06 2.01
C TYR A 20 13.10 13.25 0.63
N THR A 21 12.43 12.23 0.09
CA THR A 21 11.77 12.28 -1.23
C THR A 21 10.48 13.09 -1.22
N TRP A 22 9.92 13.35 -0.03
CA TRP A 22 8.68 14.12 0.19
C TRP A 22 8.91 15.63 0.18
N PHE A 23 10.16 16.07 0.31
CA PHE A 23 10.50 17.48 0.19
C PHE A 23 10.31 17.97 -1.24
N ASP A 24 9.93 19.24 -1.36
CA ASP A 24 9.78 19.96 -2.64
C ASP A 24 8.78 19.33 -3.62
N ARG A 25 7.84 18.55 -3.09
CA ARG A 25 6.69 17.99 -3.80
C ARG A 25 5.47 18.88 -3.68
N ASP A 26 4.64 18.82 -4.71
CA ASP A 26 3.33 19.47 -4.74
C ASP A 26 2.33 18.51 -4.08
N LEU A 27 2.03 18.76 -2.81
CA LEU A 27 1.31 17.83 -1.94
C LEU A 27 -0.15 18.26 -1.76
N THR A 28 -1.02 17.26 -1.68
CA THR A 28 -2.42 17.41 -1.28
C THR A 28 -2.78 16.41 -0.19
N ILE A 29 -4.05 16.38 0.24
CA ILE A 29 -4.61 15.43 1.21
C ILE A 29 -5.64 14.51 0.56
N ALA A 30 -5.64 13.25 0.99
CA ALA A 30 -6.68 12.28 0.67
C ALA A 30 -6.94 11.35 1.86
N GLY A 31 -8.18 10.93 2.08
CA GLY A 31 -8.50 10.00 3.15
C GLY A 31 -9.98 10.00 3.54
N ARG A 32 -10.27 9.70 4.80
CA ARG A 32 -11.64 9.63 5.35
C ARG A 32 -11.93 10.77 6.30
N VAL A 33 -13.17 11.27 6.24
CA VAL A 33 -13.72 12.27 7.17
C VAL A 33 -14.99 11.73 7.78
N LEU A 34 -15.06 11.69 9.10
CA LEU A 34 -16.29 11.40 9.84
C LEU A 34 -17.13 12.67 9.93
N VAL A 35 -18.37 12.58 9.47
CA VAL A 35 -19.31 13.70 9.41
C VAL A 35 -20.57 13.39 10.20
N ARG A 36 -21.08 14.40 10.89
CA ARG A 36 -22.41 14.40 11.46
C ARG A 36 -23.39 14.84 10.39
N GLU A 37 -24.47 14.10 10.23
CA GLU A 37 -25.53 14.43 9.28
C GLU A 37 -26.83 14.67 10.04
N LYS A 38 -27.58 15.69 9.65
CA LYS A 38 -28.89 15.98 10.21
C LYS A 38 -29.95 15.95 9.10
N LYS A 39 -30.82 14.94 9.15
CA LYS A 39 -31.93 14.79 8.20
C LYS A 39 -33.24 14.61 8.95
N ASP A 40 -34.24 15.43 8.63
CA ASP A 40 -35.57 15.39 9.24
C ASP A 40 -35.56 15.42 10.78
N GLY A 41 -34.59 16.13 11.36
CA GLY A 41 -34.40 16.24 12.82
C GLY A 41 -33.66 15.05 13.47
N VAL A 42 -33.34 14.00 12.71
CA VAL A 42 -32.55 12.85 13.17
C VAL A 42 -31.07 13.12 12.91
N VAL A 43 -30.23 12.83 13.91
CA VAL A 43 -28.77 12.94 13.81
C VAL A 43 -28.19 11.55 13.52
N SER A 44 -27.41 11.44 12.46
CA SER A 44 -26.61 10.27 12.11
C SER A 44 -25.14 10.64 11.96
N TYR A 45 -24.28 9.63 11.93
CA TYR A 45 -22.85 9.78 11.68
C TYR A 45 -22.45 8.86 10.53
N GLY A 46 -21.71 9.41 9.57
CA GLY A 46 -21.19 8.67 8.42
C GLY A 46 -19.74 9.05 8.17
N HIS A 47 -19.07 8.34 7.27
CA HIS A 47 -17.82 8.82 6.70
C HIS A 47 -17.99 9.23 5.25
N LYS A 48 -17.12 10.12 4.79
CA LYS A 48 -16.94 10.47 3.39
C LYS A 48 -15.46 10.33 3.04
N LEU A 49 -15.18 9.81 1.84
CA LEU A 49 -13.84 9.83 1.29
C LEU A 49 -13.62 11.19 0.61
N VAL A 50 -12.48 11.80 0.88
CA VAL A 50 -12.13 13.12 0.35
C VAL A 50 -10.77 13.07 -0.33
N ARG A 51 -10.61 13.86 -1.39
CA ARG A 51 -9.30 14.16 -2.00
C ARG A 51 -9.33 15.58 -2.55
N VAL A 52 -8.55 16.47 -1.94
CA VAL A 52 -8.40 17.83 -2.50
C VAL A 52 -7.59 17.73 -3.79
N GLN A 53 -8.13 18.24 -4.90
CA GLN A 53 -7.50 18.07 -6.22
C GLN A 53 -6.25 18.95 -6.41
N GLU A 54 -6.23 20.12 -5.77
CA GLU A 54 -5.15 21.10 -5.90
C GLU A 54 -3.97 20.79 -4.95
N PRO A 55 -2.73 21.14 -5.33
CA PRO A 55 -1.56 21.03 -4.45
C PRO A 55 -1.58 22.12 -3.38
N ILE A 56 -2.21 21.84 -2.26
CA ILE A 56 -2.41 22.80 -1.17
C ILE A 56 -1.21 22.91 -0.21
N MET A 57 -0.24 22.00 -0.28
CA MET A 57 0.86 21.93 0.68
C MET A 57 2.20 21.63 0.04
N ARG A 58 3.27 22.05 0.71
CA ARG A 58 4.65 21.73 0.34
C ARG A 58 5.54 21.63 1.57
N ILE A 59 6.49 20.68 1.56
CA ILE A 59 7.57 20.61 2.55
C ILE A 59 8.83 21.20 1.89
N PRO A 60 9.19 22.48 2.11
CA PRO A 60 10.32 23.10 1.43
C PRO A 60 11.66 22.62 2.02
N THR A 61 12.66 22.35 1.15
CA THR A 61 14.04 22.13 1.62
C THR A 61 14.66 23.42 2.15
N LEU A 62 15.62 23.28 3.07
CA LEU A 62 16.50 24.38 3.44
C LEU A 62 17.47 24.67 2.28
N ALA A 63 17.61 25.94 1.92
CA ALA A 63 18.55 26.34 0.87
C ALA A 63 19.99 25.99 1.24
N ILE A 64 20.73 25.38 0.30
CA ILE A 64 22.15 24.96 0.49
C ILE A 64 23.08 26.08 0.95
N HIS A 65 22.76 27.34 0.66
CA HIS A 65 23.54 28.49 1.11
C HIS A 65 23.54 28.66 2.63
N LEU A 66 22.49 28.16 3.29
CA LEU A 66 22.30 28.19 4.74
C LEU A 66 22.76 26.89 5.43
N ASP A 67 22.99 25.83 4.65
CA ASP A 67 23.60 24.59 5.12
C ASP A 67 24.53 24.01 4.04
N ARG A 68 25.81 24.38 4.12
CA ARG A 68 26.83 23.93 3.17
C ARG A 68 27.32 22.51 3.44
N THR A 69 27.05 21.95 4.63
CA THR A 69 27.56 20.61 4.99
C THR A 69 26.77 19.50 4.32
N ILE A 70 25.56 19.76 3.82
CA ILE A 70 24.73 18.79 3.07
C ILE A 70 25.52 18.10 1.94
N SER A 71 26.38 18.85 1.24
CA SER A 71 27.17 18.31 0.12
C SER A 71 28.20 17.25 0.53
N SER A 72 28.75 17.35 1.75
CA SER A 72 29.78 16.46 2.27
C SER A 72 29.25 15.43 3.27
N GLU A 73 28.21 15.77 4.03
CA GLU A 73 27.67 14.94 5.12
C GLU A 73 26.29 14.33 4.81
N GLY A 74 25.68 14.73 3.69
CA GLY A 74 24.31 14.35 3.34
C GLY A 74 23.24 15.14 4.09
N LEU A 75 21.98 14.96 3.67
CA LEU A 75 20.83 15.64 4.27
C LEU A 75 20.42 14.95 5.59
N LYS A 76 20.49 15.69 6.70
CA LYS A 76 20.06 15.23 8.03
C LYS A 76 18.67 15.79 8.35
N ILE A 77 17.66 14.94 8.36
CA ILE A 77 16.26 15.32 8.59
C ILE A 77 15.87 14.99 10.03
N ASN A 78 15.27 15.94 10.72
CA ASN A 78 14.51 15.67 11.93
C ASN A 78 13.03 15.52 11.55
N ASN A 79 12.46 14.32 11.71
CA ASN A 79 11.11 14.03 11.23
C ASN A 79 10.03 14.91 11.90
N GLN A 80 10.23 15.35 13.14
CA GLN A 80 9.26 16.21 13.84
C GLN A 80 9.35 17.68 13.39
N ASN A 81 10.56 18.18 13.17
CA ASN A 81 10.80 19.61 12.99
C ASN A 81 10.92 20.02 11.51
N HIS A 82 11.34 19.11 10.64
CA HIS A 82 11.69 19.42 9.25
C HIS A 82 10.71 18.85 8.22
N LEU A 83 9.79 17.95 8.60
CA LEU A 83 8.76 17.39 7.72
C LEU A 83 7.40 18.11 7.81
N VAL A 84 7.37 19.31 8.39
CA VAL A 84 6.11 20.03 8.60
C VAL A 84 5.72 20.78 7.31
N PRO A 85 4.65 20.39 6.60
CA PRO A 85 4.20 21.07 5.40
C PRO A 85 3.66 22.47 5.69
N VAL A 86 3.97 23.39 4.77
CA VAL A 86 3.38 24.73 4.71
C VAL A 86 2.08 24.65 3.91
N LEU A 87 0.98 25.14 4.51
CA LEU A 87 -0.34 25.25 3.89
C LEU A 87 -0.59 26.65 3.32
N GLY A 88 -0.05 27.69 3.95
CA GLY A 88 -0.27 29.07 3.55
C GLY A 88 0.46 30.08 4.42
N THR A 89 0.15 31.36 4.25
CA THR A 89 0.71 32.46 5.06
C THR A 89 -0.38 33.14 5.86
N LEU A 90 -0.02 33.65 7.05
CA LEU A 90 -0.93 34.45 7.88
C LEU A 90 -1.48 35.66 7.12
N ILE A 91 -0.61 36.34 6.36
CA ILE A 91 -0.98 37.53 5.60
C ILE A 91 -2.13 37.22 4.62
N LYS A 92 -2.00 36.16 3.82
CA LYS A 92 -3.06 35.78 2.88
C LYS A 92 -4.33 35.33 3.58
N HIS A 93 -4.20 34.61 4.70
CA HIS A 93 -5.33 34.19 5.52
C HIS A 93 -6.11 35.39 6.08
N GLU A 94 -5.42 36.39 6.64
CA GLU A 94 -6.04 37.61 7.16
C GLU A 94 -6.68 38.45 6.05
N MET A 95 -6.02 38.57 4.89
CA MET A 95 -6.60 39.25 3.73
C MET A 95 -7.88 38.58 3.25
N GLN A 96 -7.93 37.25 3.23
CA GLN A 96 -9.11 36.52 2.78
C GLN A 96 -10.31 36.75 3.71
N LYS A 97 -10.09 36.76 5.03
CA LYS A 97 -11.12 37.13 6.01
C LYS A 97 -11.69 38.53 5.81
N LEU A 98 -10.85 39.48 5.40
CA LEU A 98 -11.29 40.85 5.11
C LEU A 98 -12.14 40.94 3.84
N VAL A 99 -11.83 40.13 2.82
CA VAL A 99 -12.52 40.13 1.51
C VAL A 99 -13.87 39.41 1.59
N GLU A 100 -13.93 38.27 2.30
CA GLU A 100 -15.17 37.53 2.50
C GLU A 100 -16.15 38.28 3.44
N GLY A 101 -15.70 39.40 4.00
CA GLY A 101 -16.42 40.20 4.98
C GLY A 101 -16.43 39.48 6.33
N ASN A 102 -16.40 40.23 7.43
CA ASN A 102 -16.81 39.68 8.71
C ASN A 102 -18.29 39.31 8.58
N VAL A 103 -18.61 38.11 8.14
CA VAL A 103 -19.98 37.58 8.19
C VAL A 103 -20.33 37.54 9.67
N PRO A 104 -21.21 38.44 10.17
CA PRO A 104 -21.61 38.43 11.56
C PRO A 104 -22.57 37.26 11.70
N GLY A 105 -22.03 36.09 12.04
CA GLY A 105 -22.74 34.83 11.93
C GLY A 105 -21.87 33.60 11.72
N GLU A 106 -20.53 33.73 11.61
CA GLU A 106 -19.63 32.60 11.96
C GLU A 106 -19.81 32.34 13.45
N SER A 107 -20.86 31.58 13.74
CA SER A 107 -21.17 31.04 15.03
C SER A 107 -19.91 30.41 15.60
N SER A 108 -19.64 30.80 16.84
CA SER A 108 -18.91 30.09 17.86
C SER A 108 -19.34 28.60 17.95
N GLY A 109 -19.09 27.83 16.90
CA GLY A 109 -18.85 26.40 16.99
C GLY A 109 -17.51 26.28 17.70
N GLY A 110 -17.52 25.69 18.89
CA GLY A 110 -16.44 25.79 19.89
C GLY A 110 -15.06 25.75 19.26
N GLU A 111 -14.23 26.75 19.56
CA GLU A 111 -12.91 26.96 18.96
C GLU A 111 -12.16 25.62 18.80
N ASN A 112 -12.21 25.03 17.60
CA ASN A 112 -11.40 23.86 17.32
C ASN A 112 -9.96 24.35 17.17
N THR A 113 -9.26 24.43 18.29
CA THR A 113 -7.88 24.90 18.39
C THR A 113 -6.87 23.91 17.81
N LYS A 114 -7.30 22.71 17.40
CA LYS A 114 -6.40 21.64 16.94
C LYS A 114 -5.93 21.84 15.50
N HIS A 115 -6.78 22.37 14.62
CA HIS A 115 -6.50 22.50 13.20
C HIS A 115 -6.76 23.92 12.71
N HIS A 116 -6.00 24.36 11.71
CA HIS A 116 -6.21 25.68 11.10
C HIS A 116 -7.60 25.73 10.42
N PRO A 117 -8.38 26.81 10.58
CA PRO A 117 -9.69 26.94 9.93
C PRO A 117 -9.63 26.76 8.41
N LEU A 118 -8.56 27.24 7.77
CA LEU A 118 -8.33 27.07 6.34
C LEU A 118 -8.30 25.59 5.92
N LEU A 119 -7.67 24.71 6.72
CA LEU A 119 -7.63 23.28 6.45
C LEU A 119 -9.03 22.66 6.60
N LEU A 120 -9.74 23.01 7.67
CA LEU A 120 -11.09 22.49 7.91
C LEU A 120 -12.08 22.92 6.82
N GLN A 121 -11.99 24.15 6.32
CA GLN A 121 -12.80 24.64 5.21
C GLN A 121 -12.53 23.86 3.91
N LEU A 122 -11.26 23.56 3.61
CA LEU A 122 -10.89 22.74 2.44
C LEU A 122 -11.46 21.32 2.56
N ILE A 123 -11.38 20.72 3.74
CA ILE A 123 -11.94 19.38 4.02
C ILE A 123 -13.47 19.40 3.92
N ALA A 124 -14.14 20.39 4.53
CA ALA A 124 -15.59 20.53 4.53
C ALA A 124 -16.14 20.70 3.11
N LYS A 125 -15.47 21.54 2.31
CA LYS A 125 -15.79 21.72 0.89
C LYS A 125 -15.72 20.40 0.11
N GLU A 126 -14.65 19.63 0.28
CA GLU A 126 -14.49 18.34 -0.41
C GLU A 126 -15.47 17.28 0.10
N ALA A 127 -15.77 17.29 1.40
CA ALA A 127 -16.76 16.42 2.03
C ALA A 127 -18.21 16.85 1.74
N ASN A 128 -18.44 18.03 1.11
CA ASN A 128 -19.77 18.61 0.94
C ASN A 128 -20.56 18.62 2.26
N CYS A 129 -19.98 19.20 3.30
CA CYS A 129 -20.57 19.41 4.62
C CYS A 129 -20.12 20.77 5.18
N GLU A 130 -20.73 21.20 6.28
CA GLU A 130 -20.26 22.36 7.03
C GLU A 130 -19.06 21.98 7.93
N VAL A 131 -18.27 22.98 8.33
CA VAL A 131 -17.07 22.75 9.17
C VAL A 131 -17.44 22.18 10.54
N ASP A 132 -18.57 22.60 11.12
CA ASP A 132 -19.05 22.13 12.43
C ASP A 132 -19.67 20.73 12.37
N GLU A 133 -19.93 20.20 11.17
CA GLU A 133 -20.36 18.82 10.95
C GLU A 133 -19.18 17.83 10.93
N ILE A 134 -17.95 18.30 10.77
CA ILE A 134 -16.75 17.44 10.84
C ILE A 134 -16.55 16.95 12.27
N CYS A 135 -16.63 15.64 12.46
CA CYS A 135 -16.41 14.99 13.76
C CYS A 135 -14.95 14.64 13.97
N ASP A 136 -14.32 14.01 12.98
CA ASP A 136 -12.90 13.62 12.99
C ASP A 136 -12.45 13.25 11.56
N PHE A 137 -11.15 13.03 11.34
CA PHE A 137 -10.65 12.58 10.05
C PHE A 137 -9.30 11.84 10.14
N GLU A 138 -9.05 10.98 9.16
CA GLU A 138 -7.72 10.42 8.89
C GLU A 138 -7.37 10.73 7.44
N LEU A 139 -6.37 11.59 7.27
CA LEU A 139 -5.97 12.12 5.98
C LEU A 139 -4.47 11.88 5.80
N GLN A 140 -4.11 11.34 4.65
CA GLN A 140 -2.72 11.17 4.21
C GLN A 140 -2.33 12.33 3.31
N LEU A 141 -1.11 12.83 3.48
CA LEU A 141 -0.48 13.66 2.45
C LEU A 141 -0.15 12.78 1.25
N CYS A 142 -0.36 13.30 0.04
CA CYS A 142 -0.02 12.59 -1.19
C CYS A 142 0.50 13.54 -2.28
N ASP A 143 1.44 13.04 -3.10
CA ASP A 143 1.91 13.74 -4.30
C ASP A 143 0.75 13.92 -5.29
N THR A 144 0.63 15.11 -5.84
CA THR A 144 -0.35 15.44 -6.89
C THR A 144 0.12 15.03 -8.27
N GLN A 145 1.42 14.75 -8.46
CA GLN A 145 1.97 14.34 -9.74
C GLN A 145 1.39 12.98 -10.19
N PRO A 146 0.61 12.92 -11.30
CA PRO A 146 0.00 11.67 -11.77
C PRO A 146 1.04 10.60 -12.10
N SER A 147 0.65 9.33 -11.97
CA SER A 147 1.46 8.19 -12.43
C SER A 147 1.54 8.18 -13.95
N VAL A 148 2.69 7.77 -14.50
CA VAL A 148 2.94 7.80 -15.95
C VAL A 148 3.73 6.59 -16.42
N VAL A 149 3.46 6.17 -17.67
CA VAL A 149 4.40 5.33 -18.42
C VAL A 149 5.50 6.23 -19.00
N ALA A 150 6.75 5.93 -18.69
CA ALA A 150 7.90 6.81 -18.89
C ALA A 150 9.16 6.03 -19.33
N GLY A 151 10.28 6.75 -19.43
CA GLY A 151 11.52 6.25 -20.03
C GLY A 151 11.57 6.53 -21.53
N ALA A 152 12.78 6.54 -22.10
CA ALA A 152 12.98 6.83 -23.52
C ALA A 152 12.18 5.87 -24.43
N MET A 153 12.02 4.61 -24.00
CA MET A 153 11.28 3.57 -24.70
C MET A 153 9.87 3.30 -24.13
N LYS A 154 9.36 4.16 -23.23
CA LYS A 154 8.04 3.96 -22.55
C LYS A 154 7.93 2.61 -21.82
N GLU A 155 9.02 2.20 -21.20
CA GLU A 155 9.17 0.86 -20.59
C GLU A 155 9.02 0.87 -19.06
N PHE A 156 8.89 2.05 -18.44
CA PHE A 156 8.80 2.18 -16.99
C PHE A 156 7.47 2.77 -16.54
N ILE A 157 7.05 2.43 -15.33
CA ILE A 157 5.96 3.07 -14.62
C ILE A 157 6.57 3.91 -13.49
N PHE A 158 6.35 5.22 -13.54
CA PHE A 158 6.69 6.11 -12.42
C PHE A 158 5.41 6.44 -11.66
N SER A 159 5.32 6.01 -10.41
CA SER A 159 4.10 6.14 -9.61
C SER A 159 4.44 6.25 -8.13
N GLY A 160 3.64 7.00 -7.37
CA GLY A 160 3.64 6.81 -5.92
C GLY A 160 2.87 5.54 -5.55
N ARG A 161 3.26 4.88 -4.45
CA ARG A 161 2.54 3.75 -3.84
C ARG A 161 2.43 2.52 -4.74
N LEU A 162 3.44 2.26 -5.59
CA LEU A 162 3.58 0.95 -6.22
C LEU A 162 3.64 -0.12 -5.13
N ASP A 163 4.42 0.14 -4.09
CA ASP A 163 4.37 -0.58 -2.83
C ASP A 163 3.11 -0.17 -2.01
N ASN A 164 2.10 -1.03 -1.83
CA ASN A 164 1.88 -2.32 -2.52
C ASN A 164 0.58 -2.31 -3.37
N LEU A 165 0.14 -1.13 -3.84
CA LEU A 165 -1.05 -1.05 -4.70
C LEU A 165 -0.85 -1.75 -6.05
N CYS A 166 0.40 -1.91 -6.49
CA CYS A 166 0.73 -2.63 -7.73
C CYS A 166 0.36 -4.12 -7.63
N MET A 167 0.83 -4.85 -6.62
CA MET A 167 0.47 -6.27 -6.47
C MET A 167 -0.98 -6.45 -6.01
N SER A 168 -1.53 -5.50 -5.25
CA SER A 168 -2.95 -5.48 -4.91
C SER A 168 -3.82 -5.39 -6.16
N PHE A 169 -3.47 -4.49 -7.10
CA PHE A 169 -4.12 -4.35 -8.39
C PHE A 169 -4.00 -5.64 -9.22
N CYS A 170 -2.80 -6.19 -9.35
CA CYS A 170 -2.58 -7.42 -10.12
C CYS A 170 -3.41 -8.60 -9.56
N SER A 171 -3.43 -8.76 -8.23
CA SER A 171 -4.18 -9.82 -7.55
C SER A 171 -5.69 -9.69 -7.76
N LEU A 172 -6.24 -8.48 -7.56
CA LEU A 172 -7.66 -8.22 -7.78
C LEU A 172 -8.06 -8.42 -9.23
N LYS A 173 -7.27 -7.89 -10.17
CA LYS A 173 -7.52 -8.04 -11.61
C LYS A 173 -7.46 -9.52 -12.02
N ALA A 174 -6.47 -10.26 -11.55
CA ALA A 174 -6.35 -11.70 -11.80
C ALA A 174 -7.57 -12.48 -11.28
N LEU A 175 -8.06 -12.18 -10.08
CA LEU A 175 -9.25 -12.81 -9.53
C LEU A 175 -10.48 -12.55 -10.40
N VAL A 176 -10.73 -11.29 -10.77
CA VAL A 176 -11.86 -10.88 -11.63
C VAL A 176 -11.79 -11.58 -12.98
N GLU A 177 -10.62 -11.56 -13.63
CA GLU A 177 -10.46 -12.11 -14.99
C GLU A 177 -10.52 -13.65 -15.01
N SER A 178 -10.00 -14.31 -13.97
CA SER A 178 -10.10 -15.77 -13.82
C SER A 178 -11.54 -16.26 -13.59
N THR A 179 -12.48 -15.35 -13.29
CA THR A 179 -13.89 -15.65 -13.03
C THR A 179 -14.84 -15.00 -14.05
N SER A 180 -14.31 -14.57 -15.19
CA SER A 180 -15.04 -13.78 -16.20
C SER A 180 -16.08 -14.54 -17.02
N THR A 181 -15.98 -15.88 -17.13
CA THR A 181 -16.97 -16.72 -17.84
C THR A 181 -17.83 -17.53 -16.88
N ASP A 182 -19.08 -17.82 -17.25
CA ASP A 182 -20.02 -18.58 -16.41
C ASP A 182 -19.51 -19.98 -16.01
N HIS A 183 -18.62 -20.55 -16.85
CA HIS A 183 -18.05 -21.88 -16.66
C HIS A 183 -16.66 -21.88 -15.98
N SER A 184 -16.12 -20.71 -15.62
CA SER A 184 -14.74 -20.59 -15.11
C SER A 184 -14.51 -21.34 -13.79
N LEU A 185 -15.59 -21.67 -13.07
CA LEU A 185 -15.57 -22.34 -11.77
C LEU A 185 -16.18 -23.75 -11.80
N ASP A 186 -16.60 -24.27 -12.95
CA ASP A 186 -17.30 -25.57 -13.05
C ASP A 186 -16.45 -26.75 -12.54
N HIS A 187 -15.13 -26.63 -12.62
CA HIS A 187 -14.17 -27.62 -12.17
C HIS A 187 -13.38 -27.17 -10.93
N GLU A 188 -13.72 -26.00 -10.36
CA GLU A 188 -13.05 -25.49 -9.17
C GLU A 188 -13.59 -26.20 -7.92
N SER A 189 -12.69 -26.80 -7.16
CA SER A 189 -13.04 -27.48 -5.91
C SER A 189 -12.67 -26.67 -4.66
N GLY A 190 -11.92 -25.58 -4.85
CA GLY A 190 -11.54 -24.62 -3.82
C GLY A 190 -12.35 -23.32 -3.85
N VAL A 191 -11.88 -22.34 -3.09
CA VAL A 191 -12.39 -20.97 -3.10
C VAL A 191 -11.24 -20.05 -3.53
N ARG A 192 -11.45 -19.29 -4.61
CA ARG A 192 -10.53 -18.23 -5.02
C ARG A 192 -10.81 -16.98 -4.19
N MET A 193 -9.78 -16.42 -3.59
CA MET A 193 -9.90 -15.29 -2.67
C MET A 193 -8.73 -14.34 -2.83
N VAL A 194 -9.02 -13.05 -2.73
CA VAL A 194 -8.03 -11.99 -2.54
C VAL A 194 -8.38 -11.29 -1.22
N ALA A 195 -7.39 -11.15 -0.34
CA ALA A 195 -7.49 -10.38 0.89
C ALA A 195 -6.46 -9.24 0.85
N LEU A 196 -6.93 -8.00 0.99
CA LEU A 196 -6.09 -6.80 0.97
C LEU A 196 -6.08 -6.21 2.38
N PHE A 197 -4.91 -6.17 3.00
CA PHE A 197 -4.74 -5.75 4.39
C PHE A 197 -4.17 -4.34 4.49
N ASP A 198 -4.59 -3.62 5.52
CA ASP A 198 -4.00 -2.33 5.90
C ASP A 198 -2.83 -2.55 6.87
N HIS A 199 -2.10 -1.49 7.23
CA HIS A 199 -1.13 -1.48 8.32
C HIS A 199 0.09 -2.40 8.18
N GLU A 200 0.36 -2.93 6.99
CA GLU A 200 1.57 -3.73 6.72
C GLU A 200 2.85 -2.97 7.12
N GLU A 201 2.95 -1.74 6.65
CA GLU A 201 4.09 -0.81 6.83
C GLU A 201 4.40 -0.46 8.29
N VAL A 202 3.48 -0.77 9.20
CA VAL A 202 3.62 -0.52 10.65
C VAL A 202 3.55 -1.83 11.46
N GLY A 203 3.69 -2.97 10.80
CA GLY A 203 3.83 -4.30 11.43
C GLY A 203 2.59 -5.18 11.40
N SER A 204 1.49 -4.75 10.77
CA SER A 204 0.22 -5.49 10.64
C SER A 204 -0.57 -5.75 11.93
N ASP A 205 -0.11 -5.24 13.08
CA ASP A 205 -0.75 -5.42 14.39
C ASP A 205 -1.94 -4.47 14.59
N SER A 206 -3.05 -4.75 13.92
CA SER A 206 -4.30 -3.97 14.03
C SER A 206 -5.51 -4.83 13.69
N ALA A 207 -6.73 -4.31 13.92
CA ALA A 207 -7.95 -5.05 13.61
C ALA A 207 -8.12 -5.35 12.11
N GLN A 208 -7.58 -4.49 11.23
CA GLN A 208 -7.65 -4.61 9.77
C GLN A 208 -6.33 -5.05 9.11
N GLY A 209 -5.28 -5.28 9.90
CA GLY A 209 -3.99 -5.75 9.40
C GLY A 209 -3.91 -7.27 9.28
N ALA A 210 -2.86 -7.77 8.65
CA ALA A 210 -2.67 -9.21 8.45
C ALA A 210 -2.44 -10.00 9.75
N GLY A 211 -2.03 -9.33 10.84
CA GLY A 211 -1.92 -9.94 12.17
C GLY A 211 -3.25 -10.13 12.88
N SER A 212 -4.36 -9.69 12.27
CA SER A 212 -5.70 -9.79 12.86
C SER A 212 -6.36 -11.15 12.58
N PRO A 213 -7.41 -11.52 13.34
CA PRO A 213 -8.15 -12.75 13.09
C PRO A 213 -8.99 -12.72 11.81
N ALA A 214 -9.01 -11.61 11.06
CA ALA A 214 -9.91 -11.41 9.92
C ALA A 214 -9.83 -12.54 8.88
N MET A 215 -8.62 -13.03 8.57
CA MET A 215 -8.45 -14.13 7.61
C MET A 215 -9.06 -15.44 8.14
N LEU A 216 -8.76 -15.80 9.40
CA LEU A 216 -9.29 -17.01 10.03
C LEU A 216 -10.82 -16.94 10.19
N ASP A 217 -11.35 -15.78 10.59
CA ASP A 217 -12.79 -15.55 10.73
C ASP A 217 -13.51 -15.64 9.37
N ALA A 218 -12.90 -15.10 8.31
CA ALA A 218 -13.43 -15.22 6.95
C ALA A 218 -13.48 -16.69 6.49
N LEU A 219 -12.39 -17.44 6.65
CA LEU A 219 -12.34 -18.87 6.32
C LEU A 219 -13.36 -19.68 7.15
N THR A 220 -13.50 -19.37 8.44
CA THR A 220 -14.47 -20.02 9.33
C THR A 220 -15.90 -19.78 8.85
N ARG A 221 -16.24 -18.54 8.50
CA ARG A 221 -17.58 -18.19 8.01
C ARG A 221 -17.88 -18.83 6.65
N ILE A 222 -16.92 -18.81 5.73
CA ILE A 222 -17.07 -19.39 4.38
C ILE A 222 -17.23 -20.91 4.46
N THR A 223 -16.36 -21.59 5.19
CA THR A 223 -16.47 -23.05 5.38
C THR A 223 -17.78 -23.43 6.08
N GLY A 224 -18.24 -22.59 7.03
CA GLY A 224 -19.54 -22.71 7.67
C GLY A 224 -20.72 -22.69 6.70
N CYS A 225 -20.61 -22.02 5.54
CA CYS A 225 -21.67 -22.01 4.52
C CYS A 225 -21.78 -23.32 3.73
N PHE A 226 -20.69 -24.11 3.63
CA PHE A 226 -20.68 -25.33 2.80
C PHE A 226 -21.15 -26.58 3.53
N ASN A 227 -20.85 -26.74 4.82
CA ASN A 227 -21.30 -27.92 5.56
C ASN A 227 -21.29 -27.74 7.09
N HIS A 228 -22.46 -27.45 7.68
CA HIS A 228 -22.61 -27.32 9.13
C HIS A 228 -22.37 -28.62 9.93
N SER A 229 -22.38 -29.80 9.28
CA SER A 229 -22.25 -31.09 9.97
C SER A 229 -20.80 -31.59 10.09
N ASN A 230 -19.87 -31.02 9.32
CA ASN A 230 -18.46 -31.42 9.36
C ASN A 230 -17.65 -30.44 10.21
N SER A 231 -17.54 -30.74 11.51
CA SER A 231 -16.78 -29.92 12.46
C SER A 231 -15.29 -29.78 12.16
N LYS A 232 -14.75 -30.56 11.21
CA LYS A 232 -13.33 -30.51 10.80
C LYS A 232 -13.11 -29.89 9.42
N LEU A 233 -14.12 -29.22 8.86
CA LEU A 233 -14.03 -28.69 7.49
C LEU A 233 -12.99 -27.57 7.39
N LEU A 234 -12.93 -26.67 8.38
CA LEU A 234 -11.98 -25.56 8.40
C LEU A 234 -10.53 -26.06 8.40
N GLU A 235 -10.20 -27.02 9.26
CA GLU A 235 -8.85 -27.58 9.38
C GLU A 235 -8.45 -28.30 8.10
N LYS A 236 -9.37 -29.06 7.49
CA LYS A 236 -9.14 -29.69 6.18
C LYS A 236 -8.95 -28.65 5.07
N ALA A 237 -9.71 -27.57 5.09
CA ALA A 237 -9.60 -26.49 4.12
C ALA A 237 -8.24 -25.78 4.25
N ILE A 238 -7.80 -25.45 5.47
CA ILE A 238 -6.48 -24.84 5.75
C ILE A 238 -5.36 -25.73 5.18
N GLN A 239 -5.37 -27.03 5.46
CA GLN A 239 -4.33 -27.96 4.98
C GLN A 239 -4.31 -28.14 3.46
N ARG A 240 -5.44 -27.87 2.78
CA ARG A 240 -5.54 -27.90 1.31
C ARG A 240 -5.37 -26.53 0.66
N SER A 241 -5.24 -25.48 1.47
CA SER A 241 -5.10 -24.12 0.98
C SER A 241 -3.66 -23.81 0.60
N PHE A 242 -3.50 -22.74 -0.16
CA PHE A 242 -2.23 -22.15 -0.53
C PHE A 242 -2.40 -20.64 -0.53
N LEU A 243 -1.45 -19.93 0.07
CA LEU A 243 -1.51 -18.48 0.18
C LEU A 243 -0.39 -17.87 -0.66
N VAL A 244 -0.75 -16.85 -1.44
CA VAL A 244 0.20 -16.04 -2.21
C VAL A 244 0.33 -14.71 -1.51
N SER A 245 1.45 -14.50 -0.83
CA SER A 245 1.80 -13.19 -0.28
C SER A 245 2.41 -12.36 -1.40
N ALA A 246 1.56 -11.57 -2.04
CA ALA A 246 1.92 -10.74 -3.17
C ALA A 246 2.32 -9.35 -2.69
N ASP A 247 3.61 -9.05 -2.74
CA ASP A 247 4.20 -7.80 -2.29
C ASP A 247 5.46 -7.47 -3.09
N MET A 248 5.72 -6.20 -3.38
CA MET A 248 6.77 -5.78 -4.32
C MET A 248 8.16 -6.35 -3.96
N ALA A 249 9.05 -6.42 -4.95
CA ALA A 249 10.40 -6.95 -4.81
C ALA A 249 11.46 -5.90 -5.18
N HIS A 250 12.68 -6.05 -4.69
CA HIS A 250 13.77 -5.12 -5.00
C HIS A 250 14.48 -5.49 -6.31
N ALA A 251 14.30 -4.66 -7.34
CA ALA A 251 15.10 -4.74 -8.55
C ALA A 251 16.58 -4.40 -8.27
N LEU A 252 17.48 -4.97 -9.06
CA LEU A 252 18.91 -4.66 -9.05
C LEU A 252 19.10 -3.19 -9.36
N HIS A 253 19.62 -2.43 -8.39
CA HIS A 253 19.86 -1.01 -8.58
C HIS A 253 21.22 -0.79 -9.26
N PRO A 254 21.28 -0.18 -10.47
CA PRO A 254 22.53 -0.10 -11.24
C PRO A 254 23.62 0.73 -10.55
N ASN A 255 23.24 1.72 -9.73
CA ASN A 255 24.19 2.54 -8.97
C ASN A 255 24.57 1.96 -7.60
N TYR A 256 23.98 0.83 -7.19
CA TYR A 256 24.19 0.20 -5.88
C TYR A 256 24.14 -1.33 -5.99
N MET A 257 24.73 -1.89 -7.06
CA MET A 257 24.65 -3.32 -7.38
C MET A 257 25.23 -4.19 -6.25
N GLU A 258 26.17 -3.66 -5.47
CA GLU A 258 26.78 -4.32 -4.33
C GLU A 258 25.81 -4.65 -3.19
N LYS A 259 24.59 -4.07 -3.21
CA LYS A 259 23.54 -4.32 -2.22
C LYS A 259 22.76 -5.61 -2.47
N HIS A 260 22.85 -6.20 -3.65
CA HIS A 260 22.22 -7.48 -3.98
C HIS A 260 23.19 -8.65 -3.77
N GLU A 261 22.63 -9.83 -3.54
CA GLU A 261 23.37 -11.09 -3.61
C GLU A 261 23.75 -11.35 -5.08
N GLU A 262 24.93 -11.92 -5.35
CA GLU A 262 25.49 -11.99 -6.70
C GLU A 262 24.65 -12.81 -7.69
N ASN A 263 23.98 -13.86 -7.22
CA ASN A 263 23.19 -14.78 -8.05
C ASN A 263 21.68 -14.53 -7.97
N HIS A 264 21.21 -13.65 -7.08
CA HIS A 264 19.79 -13.37 -6.86
C HIS A 264 19.49 -11.88 -7.09
N GLN A 265 19.61 -11.46 -8.34
CA GLN A 265 19.54 -10.07 -8.78
C GLN A 265 18.34 -9.85 -9.72
N PRO A 266 17.13 -9.61 -9.20
CA PRO A 266 15.96 -9.34 -10.04
C PRO A 266 16.20 -8.16 -10.98
N LYS A 267 16.02 -8.37 -12.27
CA LYS A 267 16.10 -7.33 -13.30
C LYS A 267 14.69 -6.88 -13.63
N LEU A 268 14.56 -5.60 -13.98
CA LEU A 268 13.33 -5.09 -14.60
C LEU A 268 13.08 -5.83 -15.92
N HIS A 269 11.81 -6.06 -16.25
CA HIS A 269 11.33 -6.89 -17.38
C HIS A 269 11.70 -8.37 -17.30
N GLY A 270 12.35 -8.78 -16.21
CA GLY A 270 12.82 -10.15 -16.01
C GLY A 270 11.75 -11.10 -15.48
N GLY A 271 10.55 -10.61 -15.16
CA GLY A 271 9.46 -11.42 -14.66
C GLY A 271 9.26 -11.37 -13.15
N LEU A 272 8.20 -12.06 -12.70
CA LEU A 272 7.78 -12.09 -11.30
C LEU A 272 8.89 -12.69 -10.43
N VAL A 273 9.15 -12.06 -9.28
CA VAL A 273 10.19 -12.48 -8.35
C VAL A 273 9.61 -13.40 -7.29
N ILE A 274 10.20 -14.57 -7.09
CA ILE A 274 9.96 -15.44 -5.93
C ILE A 274 10.96 -15.03 -4.83
N LYS A 275 10.43 -14.62 -3.67
CA LYS A 275 11.22 -14.06 -2.56
C LYS A 275 11.54 -15.15 -1.55
N HIS A 276 12.82 -15.35 -1.26
CA HIS A 276 13.33 -16.41 -0.40
C HIS A 276 14.10 -15.86 0.80
N ASN A 277 13.80 -16.34 2.01
CA ASN A 277 14.59 -16.01 3.19
C ASN A 277 14.50 -17.12 4.26
N ALA A 278 15.63 -17.75 4.58
CA ALA A 278 15.67 -18.85 5.55
C ALA A 278 15.22 -18.45 6.98
N ASN A 279 15.37 -17.18 7.35
CA ASN A 279 14.95 -16.63 8.65
C ASN A 279 13.46 -16.22 8.67
N GLN A 280 12.66 -16.75 7.73
CA GLN A 280 11.21 -16.55 7.64
C GLN A 280 10.81 -15.07 7.59
N ARG A 281 11.61 -14.24 6.91
CA ARG A 281 11.18 -12.89 6.47
C ARG A 281 10.22 -12.97 5.28
N TYR A 282 10.32 -14.07 4.55
CA TYR A 282 9.40 -14.55 3.53
C TYR A 282 9.07 -16.01 3.88
N ALA A 283 7.83 -16.43 3.73
CA ALA A 283 7.33 -17.77 4.09
C ALA A 283 7.64 -18.83 3.01
N THR A 284 8.17 -18.41 1.86
CA THR A 284 8.53 -19.28 0.75
C THR A 284 9.46 -20.43 1.16
N ASN A 285 9.11 -21.63 0.71
CA ASN A 285 9.93 -22.84 0.80
C ASN A 285 9.99 -23.56 -0.57
N ALA A 286 10.69 -24.69 -0.64
CA ALA A 286 10.88 -25.42 -1.90
C ALA A 286 9.56 -25.85 -2.56
N VAL A 287 8.59 -26.32 -1.76
CA VAL A 287 7.28 -26.80 -2.27
C VAL A 287 6.44 -25.65 -2.80
N THR A 288 6.36 -24.56 -2.05
CA THR A 288 5.56 -23.39 -2.39
C THR A 288 6.15 -22.64 -3.59
N ALA A 289 7.47 -22.53 -3.66
CA ALA A 289 8.16 -22.02 -4.84
C ALA A 289 7.93 -22.92 -6.07
N PHE A 290 8.05 -24.24 -5.93
CA PHE A 290 7.86 -25.18 -7.04
C PHE A 290 6.50 -25.02 -7.73
N ILE A 291 5.41 -24.91 -6.95
CA ILE A 291 4.07 -24.70 -7.51
C ILE A 291 4.03 -23.46 -8.41
N PHE A 292 4.62 -22.36 -7.96
CA PHE A 292 4.68 -21.12 -8.76
C PHE A 292 5.57 -21.27 -10.00
N ARG A 293 6.72 -21.95 -9.90
CA ARG A 293 7.59 -22.20 -11.06
C ARG A 293 6.92 -23.07 -12.12
N GLU A 294 6.25 -24.12 -11.70
CA GLU A 294 5.54 -25.04 -12.59
C GLU A 294 4.40 -24.33 -13.33
N ILE A 295 3.63 -23.46 -12.64
CA ILE A 295 2.62 -22.62 -13.31
C ILE A 295 3.28 -21.68 -14.32
N ALA A 296 4.40 -21.03 -13.96
CA ALA A 296 5.11 -20.15 -14.87
C ALA A 296 5.62 -20.89 -16.12
N GLU A 297 6.17 -22.09 -15.96
CA GLU A 297 6.68 -22.91 -17.06
C GLU A 297 5.57 -23.29 -18.06
N ARG A 298 4.39 -23.69 -17.57
CA ARG A 298 3.23 -24.02 -18.42
C ARG A 298 2.76 -22.84 -19.26
N HIS A 299 2.86 -21.64 -18.71
CA HIS A 299 2.44 -20.39 -19.35
C HIS A 299 3.58 -19.64 -20.04
N GLN A 300 4.79 -20.19 -20.05
CA GLN A 300 6.00 -19.54 -20.59
C GLN A 300 6.25 -18.14 -20.00
N LEU A 301 5.93 -17.97 -18.71
CA LEU A 301 6.10 -16.71 -17.99
C LEU A 301 7.51 -16.64 -17.39
N PRO A 302 8.22 -15.50 -17.57
CA PRO A 302 9.52 -15.33 -16.94
C PRO A 302 9.37 -15.16 -15.43
N ILE A 303 10.30 -15.75 -14.68
CA ILE A 303 10.39 -15.64 -13.23
C ILE A 303 11.83 -15.43 -12.79
N GLN A 304 11.99 -14.84 -11.62
CA GLN A 304 13.28 -14.52 -11.02
C GLN A 304 13.30 -14.92 -9.55
N ASP A 305 14.49 -14.92 -8.97
CA ASP A 305 14.69 -15.23 -7.56
C ASP A 305 15.33 -14.07 -6.83
N PHE A 306 14.87 -13.86 -5.60
CA PHE A 306 15.45 -12.89 -4.70
C PHE A 306 15.79 -13.53 -3.35
N VAL A 307 17.05 -13.35 -2.96
CA VAL A 307 17.59 -13.65 -1.64
C VAL A 307 18.44 -12.46 -1.23
N VAL A 308 18.33 -12.06 0.04
CA VAL A 308 19.21 -11.01 0.57
C VAL A 308 20.61 -11.53 0.85
N ARG A 309 21.59 -10.63 0.81
CA ARG A 309 22.94 -10.95 1.27
C ARG A 309 22.91 -11.38 2.74
N ASN A 310 23.76 -12.33 3.11
CA ASN A 310 23.82 -12.84 4.49
C ASN A 310 24.24 -11.79 5.53
N ASP A 311 24.92 -10.72 5.11
CA ASP A 311 25.39 -9.61 5.96
C ASP A 311 24.37 -8.45 6.04
N MET A 312 23.17 -8.60 5.47
CA MET A 312 22.11 -7.59 5.46
C MET A 312 20.78 -8.17 5.93
N ALA A 313 20.04 -7.39 6.74
CA ALA A 313 18.66 -7.69 7.07
C ALA A 313 17.71 -7.29 5.92
N CYS A 314 16.54 -7.91 5.87
CA CYS A 314 15.41 -7.47 5.04
C CYS A 314 14.17 -7.20 5.91
N GLY A 315 13.24 -6.41 5.36
CA GLY A 315 11.88 -6.33 5.87
C GLY A 315 11.19 -7.69 5.86
N SER A 316 10.18 -7.84 6.72
CA SER A 316 9.27 -8.99 6.68
C SER A 316 7.99 -8.55 5.99
N THR A 317 7.34 -9.47 5.29
CA THR A 317 6.02 -9.23 4.67
C THR A 317 4.89 -9.76 5.56
N ILE A 318 3.65 -9.67 5.06
CA ILE A 318 2.49 -10.37 5.64
C ILE A 318 2.55 -11.89 5.48
N GLY A 319 3.41 -12.44 4.62
CA GLY A 319 3.48 -13.87 4.31
C GLY A 319 3.72 -14.72 5.56
N PRO A 320 4.81 -14.50 6.31
CA PRO A 320 5.06 -15.18 7.58
C PRO A 320 3.97 -14.94 8.64
N ILE A 321 3.37 -13.76 8.66
CA ILE A 321 2.30 -13.40 9.61
C ILE A 321 1.07 -14.29 9.38
N LEU A 322 0.60 -14.37 8.13
CA LEU A 322 -0.56 -15.20 7.78
C LEU A 322 -0.25 -16.69 7.84
N ALA A 323 0.96 -17.10 7.41
CA ALA A 323 1.39 -18.48 7.47
C ALA A 323 1.41 -19.02 8.91
N SER A 324 1.95 -18.24 9.85
CA SER A 324 1.99 -18.62 11.27
C SER A 324 0.65 -18.44 11.99
N GLY A 325 -0.12 -17.40 11.64
CA GLY A 325 -1.41 -17.10 12.26
C GLY A 325 -2.54 -18.05 11.84
N VAL A 326 -2.55 -18.50 10.58
CA VAL A 326 -3.62 -19.35 10.02
C VAL A 326 -3.15 -20.79 9.77
N GLY A 327 -1.86 -21.01 9.53
CA GLY A 327 -1.31 -22.34 9.23
C GLY A 327 -1.42 -22.74 7.75
N ILE A 328 -1.54 -21.77 6.84
CA ILE A 328 -1.58 -22.00 5.40
C ILE A 328 -0.16 -21.89 4.82
N ARG A 329 0.26 -22.89 4.04
CA ARG A 329 1.53 -22.83 3.29
C ARG A 329 1.51 -21.64 2.33
N THR A 330 2.61 -20.88 2.34
CA THR A 330 2.65 -19.55 1.73
C THR A 330 3.87 -19.40 0.84
N VAL A 331 3.69 -18.77 -0.31
CA VAL A 331 4.77 -18.24 -1.15
C VAL A 331 4.77 -16.72 -1.09
N ASP A 332 5.93 -16.11 -1.05
CA ASP A 332 6.12 -14.67 -1.19
C ASP A 332 6.62 -14.36 -2.60
N ILE A 333 5.88 -13.50 -3.30
CA ILE A 333 6.19 -13.09 -4.67
C ILE A 333 6.01 -11.58 -4.84
N GLY A 334 6.62 -11.00 -5.87
CA GLY A 334 6.52 -9.57 -6.16
C GLY A 334 7.03 -9.15 -7.53
N ALA A 335 6.45 -8.10 -8.10
CA ALA A 335 7.06 -7.41 -9.23
C ALA A 335 8.32 -6.64 -8.76
N PRO A 336 9.43 -6.69 -9.52
CA PRO A 336 10.62 -5.94 -9.15
C PRO A 336 10.41 -4.43 -9.35
N GLN A 337 10.83 -3.64 -8.38
CA GLN A 337 10.83 -2.17 -8.43
C GLN A 337 12.12 -1.58 -7.87
N LEU A 338 12.34 -0.30 -8.21
CA LEU A 338 13.35 0.57 -7.65
C LEU A 338 12.69 1.60 -6.72
N SER A 339 13.51 2.14 -5.82
CA SER A 339 13.13 3.24 -4.92
C SER A 339 11.93 2.94 -4.02
N MET A 340 11.79 1.70 -3.56
CA MET A 340 10.74 1.28 -2.61
C MET A 340 10.65 2.23 -1.40
N HIS A 341 9.42 2.56 -1.00
CA HIS A 341 9.06 3.55 0.03
C HIS A 341 9.39 5.03 -0.31
N SER A 342 9.79 5.33 -1.55
CA SER A 342 9.85 6.70 -2.07
C SER A 342 8.43 7.25 -2.30
N ILE A 343 8.25 8.58 -2.21
CA ILE A 343 6.99 9.19 -2.65
C ILE A 343 6.68 8.91 -4.13
N ARG A 344 7.72 8.59 -4.91
CA ARG A 344 7.62 8.20 -6.32
C ARG A 344 8.60 7.08 -6.62
N GLU A 345 8.05 5.93 -6.89
CA GLU A 345 8.71 4.65 -7.14
C GLU A 345 8.73 4.34 -8.64
N MET A 346 9.46 3.28 -9.01
CA MET A 346 9.66 2.91 -10.40
C MET A 346 9.64 1.39 -10.58
N CYS A 347 8.79 0.88 -11.46
CA CYS A 347 8.84 -0.52 -11.93
C CYS A 347 8.79 -0.58 -13.46
N ALA A 348 8.92 -1.78 -14.03
CA ALA A 348 8.81 -2.01 -15.47
C ALA A 348 7.37 -2.35 -15.88
N VAL A 349 6.97 -1.93 -17.09
CA VAL A 349 5.62 -2.20 -17.61
C VAL A 349 5.37 -3.70 -17.79
N ASP A 350 6.37 -4.44 -18.25
CA ASP A 350 6.24 -5.87 -18.54
C ASP A 350 6.08 -6.69 -17.25
N ASP A 351 6.76 -6.30 -16.17
CA ASP A 351 6.67 -7.00 -14.89
C ASP A 351 5.28 -6.93 -14.26
N VAL A 352 4.55 -5.82 -14.46
CA VAL A 352 3.14 -5.71 -14.04
C VAL A 352 2.28 -6.71 -14.82
N ASN A 353 2.51 -6.84 -16.13
CA ASN A 353 1.79 -7.78 -16.96
C ASN A 353 2.13 -9.24 -16.59
N TYR A 354 3.41 -9.57 -16.45
CA TYR A 354 3.85 -10.91 -16.02
C TYR A 354 3.26 -11.29 -14.66
N SER A 355 3.24 -10.36 -13.71
CA SER A 355 2.66 -10.58 -12.38
C SER A 355 1.15 -10.86 -12.46
N TYR A 356 0.42 -10.09 -13.25
CA TYR A 356 -1.01 -10.30 -13.49
C TYR A 356 -1.30 -11.66 -14.16
N GLU A 357 -0.61 -11.99 -15.25
CA GLU A 357 -0.81 -13.25 -15.98
C GLU A 357 -0.47 -14.47 -15.10
N HIS A 358 0.60 -14.38 -14.29
CA HIS A 358 0.98 -15.46 -13.39
C HIS A 358 -0.06 -15.66 -12.27
N LEU A 359 -0.56 -14.58 -11.67
CA LEU A 359 -1.61 -14.66 -10.66
C LEU A 359 -2.94 -15.20 -11.23
N LYS A 360 -3.26 -14.85 -12.47
CA LYS A 360 -4.43 -15.39 -13.17
C LYS A 360 -4.28 -16.89 -13.41
N ALA A 361 -3.14 -17.31 -13.97
CA ALA A 361 -2.81 -18.73 -14.17
C ALA A 361 -2.82 -19.50 -12.85
N TYR A 362 -2.34 -18.91 -11.76
CA TYR A 362 -2.43 -19.48 -10.42
C TYR A 362 -3.88 -19.74 -10.01
N PHE A 363 -4.77 -18.76 -10.15
CA PHE A 363 -6.19 -18.97 -9.83
C PHE A 363 -6.80 -20.08 -10.69
N GLU A 364 -6.43 -20.20 -11.95
CA GLU A 364 -7.01 -21.17 -12.89
C GLU A 364 -6.50 -22.60 -12.68
N GLU A 365 -5.23 -22.79 -12.32
CA GLU A 365 -4.58 -24.12 -12.36
C GLU A 365 -4.12 -24.66 -11.01
N PHE A 366 -4.04 -23.83 -9.96
CA PHE A 366 -3.48 -24.24 -8.67
C PHE A 366 -4.10 -25.54 -8.15
N THR A 367 -5.42 -25.63 -8.11
CA THR A 367 -6.15 -26.79 -7.58
C THR A 367 -5.79 -28.08 -8.31
N GLU A 368 -5.66 -28.06 -9.64
CA GLU A 368 -5.29 -29.25 -10.41
C GLU A 368 -3.83 -29.63 -10.17
N LEU A 369 -2.93 -28.64 -10.21
CA LEU A 369 -1.50 -28.87 -10.00
C LEU A 369 -1.24 -29.42 -8.60
N ASP A 370 -1.83 -28.83 -7.58
CA ASP A 370 -1.59 -29.19 -6.20
C ASP A 370 -1.95 -30.64 -5.88
N ASN A 371 -3.03 -31.15 -6.47
CA ASN A 371 -3.44 -32.55 -6.34
C ASN A 371 -2.41 -33.55 -6.90
N LYS A 372 -1.46 -33.09 -7.74
CA LYS A 372 -0.37 -33.90 -8.30
C LYS A 372 0.90 -33.84 -7.44
N VAL A 373 0.98 -32.92 -6.47
CA VAL A 373 2.16 -32.73 -5.61
C VAL A 373 2.01 -33.57 -4.33
N LYS A 374 3.00 -34.42 -4.04
CA LYS A 374 3.05 -35.24 -2.82
C LYS A 374 4.31 -34.93 -2.03
N VAL A 375 4.15 -34.28 -0.89
CA VAL A 375 5.27 -33.79 -0.06
C VAL A 375 5.26 -34.34 1.36
N ASP A 376 4.10 -34.77 1.85
CA ASP A 376 3.92 -35.44 3.13
C ASP A 376 3.30 -36.83 2.90
N CYS A 377 3.71 -37.79 3.72
CA CYS A 377 3.38 -39.22 3.59
C CYS A 377 1.99 -39.60 4.12
#